data_AF-A0A2M7G5E9-F1
#
_entry.id   AF-A0A2M7G5E9-F1
#
_cell.length_a   1.000
_cell.length_b   1.000
_cell.length_c   1.000
_cell.angle_alpha   90.00
_cell.angle_beta   90.00
_cell.angle_gamma   90.00
#
_symmetry.space_group_name_H-M   'P 1'
#
loop_
_entity.id
_entity.type
_entity.pdbx_description
1 polymer ?
#
loop_
_entity_poly.entity_id
_entity_poly.type
_entity_poly.pdbx_seq_one_letter_code
_entity_poly.pdbx_strand_id
1 'polypeptide(L)'
;MNGFPMKFDHVLVANRSVIGRRIVRTCREMGLKTTSVFTCTDLQNAWLAQADQAIEIPDLPDCSGYMNAKALLKAAKELNAAIHPGYGFLSERADFRKLCDSEGIELIGPSFSVLELAGDKVACQAFLAKQGLPLIPSLAYPEVQGEKLITACQELGYPLMLKPARGGGGLGMLKIESQETLMASIEQATAYAQHHFQDPTLLIEKYLKGSRHVEVQILADRHGNLTHLYERECSLQRRRQKVIEEAPAVFLSESDREKVWNLALEIAQIIGIDQVSTIEFLWHEGNFYFLEINPRLQVEHAVSEEICAEDLVAWQIRIAQGESLENFSRPPHSGHSIEARIYAENPDTGLPSTGQIEYIQWPLAKGLRIESGIGEGSQLSVQFDPLVCKLISHADNRELARKQLVRALKQLELAGTVYLNTPVLLKMLETEAYIHNRISTEYYSSFQPRFSKPEFWQELLLQTEKLQPSEIRPQQKPFRNQTGFWRPAFQQ
;
A
#
# COMPACT_ATOMS: atom_id res chain seq x y z
N MET A 1 20.48 19.14 -16.03
CA MET A 1 21.56 18.32 -16.61
C MET A 1 20.91 17.07 -17.16
N ASN A 2 20.98 16.85 -18.47
CA ASN A 2 20.41 15.66 -19.10
C ASN A 2 21.33 14.47 -18.78
N GLY A 3 21.11 13.85 -17.62
CA GLY A 3 21.77 12.59 -17.27
C GLY A 3 21.14 11.49 -18.09
N PHE A 4 21.94 10.84 -18.94
CA PHE A 4 21.53 9.56 -19.53
C PHE A 4 21.16 8.60 -18.39
N PRO A 5 20.12 7.77 -18.55
CA PRO A 5 19.70 6.83 -17.52
C PRO A 5 20.88 5.93 -17.12
N MET A 6 21.18 5.86 -15.83
CA MET A 6 22.20 4.95 -15.34
C MET A 6 21.69 3.52 -15.46
N LYS A 7 22.35 2.72 -16.31
CA LYS A 7 22.16 1.27 -16.29
C LYS A 7 22.84 0.73 -15.03
N PHE A 8 22.05 0.08 -14.17
CA PHE A 8 22.50 -0.61 -12.98
C PHE A 8 22.19 -2.10 -13.07
N ASP A 9 23.06 -2.94 -12.49
CA ASP A 9 22.89 -4.40 -12.39
C ASP A 9 22.67 -4.88 -10.94
N HIS A 10 22.67 -3.95 -9.97
CA HIS A 10 22.50 -4.21 -8.54
C HIS A 10 21.47 -3.25 -7.94
N VAL A 11 20.53 -3.79 -7.16
CA VAL A 11 19.53 -3.04 -6.39
C VAL A 11 19.72 -3.27 -4.88
N LEU A 12 19.90 -2.19 -4.13
CA LEU A 12 19.75 -2.13 -2.69
C LEU A 12 18.27 -1.91 -2.35
N VAL A 13 17.66 -2.88 -1.67
CA VAL A 13 16.27 -2.80 -1.23
C VAL A 13 16.22 -2.09 0.11
N ALA A 14 15.89 -0.79 0.10
CA ALA A 14 15.79 0.05 1.29
C ALA A 14 14.40 -0.07 1.95
N ASN A 15 13.99 -1.32 2.20
CA ASN A 15 12.71 -1.65 2.83
C ASN A 15 12.78 -3.07 3.44
N ARG A 16 11.69 -3.53 4.05
CA ARG A 16 11.60 -4.80 4.77
C ARG A 16 10.37 -5.63 4.40
N SER A 17 10.29 -6.82 4.99
CA SER A 17 9.08 -7.66 5.01
C SER A 17 8.50 -7.92 3.61
N VAL A 18 7.18 -7.85 3.45
CA VAL A 18 6.40 -8.18 2.25
C VAL A 18 6.95 -7.48 1.00
N ILE A 19 7.16 -6.16 1.08
CA ILE A 19 7.64 -5.38 -0.07
C ILE A 19 9.11 -5.61 -0.37
N GLY A 20 9.95 -5.77 0.67
CA GLY A 20 11.35 -6.12 0.47
C GLY A 20 11.48 -7.41 -0.33
N ARG A 21 10.72 -8.43 0.07
CA ARG A 21 10.63 -9.71 -0.64
C ARG A 21 10.11 -9.57 -2.07
N ARG A 22 9.05 -8.78 -2.26
CA ARG A 22 8.43 -8.51 -3.58
C ARG A 22 9.44 -7.91 -4.56
N ILE A 23 10.27 -6.97 -4.10
CA ILE A 23 11.29 -6.30 -4.92
C ILE A 23 12.40 -7.27 -5.29
N VAL A 24 12.92 -8.02 -4.30
CA VAL A 24 13.97 -9.02 -4.51
C VAL A 24 13.55 -10.06 -5.54
N ARG A 25 12.30 -10.56 -5.47
CA ARG A 25 11.74 -11.52 -6.43
C ARG A 25 11.85 -11.03 -7.86
N THR A 26 11.37 -9.82 -8.14
CA THR A 26 11.40 -9.25 -9.50
C THR A 26 12.80 -8.93 -9.95
N CYS A 27 13.65 -8.38 -9.07
CA CYS A 27 15.06 -8.13 -9.42
C CYS A 27 15.75 -9.43 -9.87
N ARG A 28 15.53 -10.54 -9.15
CA ARG A 28 16.08 -11.85 -9.50
C ARG A 28 15.54 -12.37 -10.85
N GLU A 29 14.25 -12.20 -11.11
CA GLU A 29 13.63 -12.57 -12.40
C GLU A 29 14.18 -11.73 -13.57
N MET A 30 14.54 -10.48 -13.31
CA MET A 30 15.21 -9.58 -14.26
C MET A 30 16.73 -9.79 -14.36
N GLY A 31 17.30 -10.70 -13.57
CA GLY A 31 18.75 -10.98 -13.56
C GLY A 31 19.61 -9.92 -12.85
N LEU A 32 19.01 -9.11 -11.97
CA LEU A 32 19.70 -8.10 -11.16
C LEU A 32 20.15 -8.69 -9.82
N LYS A 33 21.33 -8.27 -9.35
CA LYS A 33 21.81 -8.56 -8.00
C LYS A 33 21.02 -7.77 -6.97
N THR A 34 20.88 -8.33 -5.78
CA THR A 34 20.05 -7.75 -4.72
C THR A 34 20.78 -7.72 -3.38
N THR A 35 20.68 -6.59 -2.69
CA THR A 35 21.06 -6.49 -1.27
C THR A 35 19.87 -6.00 -0.47
N SER A 36 19.49 -6.74 0.56
CA SER A 36 18.49 -6.30 1.55
C SER A 36 19.19 -5.58 2.71
N VAL A 37 18.62 -4.49 3.20
CA VAL A 37 19.05 -3.88 4.46
C VAL A 37 18.20 -4.38 5.61
N PHE A 38 18.74 -4.47 6.82
CA PHE A 38 17.96 -4.91 7.98
C PHE A 38 18.42 -4.26 9.28
N THR A 39 17.54 -4.23 10.27
CA THR A 39 17.86 -3.89 11.66
C THR A 39 18.00 -5.17 12.47
N CYS A 40 18.69 -5.16 13.61
CA CYS A 40 18.87 -6.37 14.43
C CYS A 40 17.56 -7.07 14.82
N THR A 41 16.45 -6.33 14.86
CA THR A 41 15.08 -6.82 15.10
C THR A 41 14.50 -7.64 13.96
N ASP A 42 15.03 -7.51 12.75
CA ASP A 42 14.64 -8.28 11.57
C ASP A 42 15.54 -9.50 11.30
N LEU A 43 16.64 -9.69 12.05
CA LEU A 43 17.69 -10.68 11.77
C LEU A 43 17.16 -12.12 11.57
N GLN A 44 16.09 -12.50 12.27
CA GLN A 44 15.51 -13.84 12.20
C GLN A 44 14.36 -13.98 11.18
N ASN A 45 14.01 -12.92 10.45
CA ASN A 45 12.86 -12.95 9.56
C ASN A 45 13.19 -13.60 8.21
N ALA A 46 12.26 -14.45 7.74
CA ALA A 46 12.44 -15.30 6.56
C ALA A 46 12.65 -14.55 5.24
N TRP A 47 12.28 -13.27 5.16
CA TRP A 47 12.43 -12.48 3.94
C TRP A 47 13.90 -12.13 3.64
N LEU A 48 14.78 -12.06 4.65
CA LEU A 48 16.19 -11.68 4.47
C LEU A 48 16.96 -12.67 3.60
N ALA A 49 16.69 -13.96 3.75
CA ALA A 49 17.40 -15.03 3.06
C ALA A 49 17.16 -15.09 1.54
N GLN A 50 16.33 -14.21 0.99
CA GLN A 50 15.97 -14.21 -0.43
C GLN A 50 16.84 -13.30 -1.29
N ALA A 51 17.51 -12.31 -0.69
CA ALA A 51 18.46 -11.46 -1.40
C ALA A 51 19.82 -12.14 -1.53
N ASP A 52 20.63 -11.73 -2.51
CA ASP A 52 21.99 -12.25 -2.68
C ASP A 52 22.90 -11.87 -1.50
N GLN A 53 22.63 -10.72 -0.90
CA GLN A 53 23.32 -10.20 0.28
C GLN A 53 22.34 -9.53 1.25
N ALA A 54 22.70 -9.49 2.52
CA ALA A 54 22.00 -8.71 3.55
C ALA A 54 23.00 -7.89 4.35
N ILE A 55 22.69 -6.61 4.61
CA ILE A 55 23.55 -5.69 5.37
C ILE A 55 22.76 -5.11 6.54
N GLU A 56 23.35 -5.18 7.73
CA GLU A 56 22.79 -4.56 8.92
C GLU A 56 22.96 -3.04 8.86
N ILE A 57 21.89 -2.30 9.17
CA ILE A 57 21.93 -0.85 9.33
C ILE A 57 22.52 -0.56 10.73
N PRO A 58 23.65 0.14 10.81
CA PRO A 58 24.32 0.37 12.09
C PRO A 58 23.52 1.30 13.02
N ASP A 59 23.73 1.10 14.32
CA ASP A 59 23.40 2.02 15.42
C ASP A 59 21.92 2.38 15.64
N LEU A 60 20.97 1.71 14.96
CA LEU A 60 19.52 1.93 15.12
C LEU A 60 18.76 0.60 15.07
N PRO A 61 18.46 -0.02 16.24
CA PRO A 61 17.85 -1.35 16.29
C PRO A 61 16.35 -1.36 15.95
N ASP A 62 15.71 -0.19 15.90
CA ASP A 62 14.27 -0.03 15.67
C ASP A 62 13.95 0.44 14.24
N CYS A 63 12.68 0.74 13.97
CA CYS A 63 12.22 1.16 12.65
C CYS A 63 12.88 2.43 12.09
N SER A 64 13.53 3.25 12.94
CA SER A 64 14.27 4.43 12.50
C SER A 64 15.53 4.07 11.70
N GLY A 65 16.05 2.84 11.82
CA GLY A 65 17.15 2.35 10.98
C GLY A 65 16.83 2.45 9.50
N TYR A 66 15.62 2.06 9.09
CA TYR A 66 15.16 2.16 7.70
C TYR A 66 14.96 3.62 7.23
N MET A 67 14.99 4.59 8.14
CA MET A 67 14.97 6.03 7.86
C MET A 67 16.38 6.65 7.81
N ASN A 68 17.44 5.87 8.03
CA ASN A 68 18.81 6.37 8.04
C ASN A 68 19.37 6.55 6.63
N ALA A 69 19.00 7.65 5.98
CA ALA A 69 19.45 8.01 4.63
C ALA A 69 20.98 7.93 4.47
N LYS A 70 21.76 8.37 5.46
CA LYS A 70 23.23 8.37 5.38
C LYS A 70 23.80 6.95 5.30
N ALA A 71 23.29 6.02 6.13
CA ALA A 71 23.72 4.63 6.11
C ALA A 71 23.35 3.95 4.78
N LEU A 72 22.14 4.20 4.28
CA LEU A 72 21.66 3.63 3.01
C LEU A 72 22.47 4.14 1.81
N LEU A 73 22.75 5.45 1.73
CA LEU A 73 23.59 6.04 0.68
C LEU A 73 25.01 5.48 0.71
N LYS A 74 25.59 5.32 1.92
CA LYS A 74 26.91 4.70 2.07
C LYS A 74 26.93 3.27 1.54
N ALA A 75 25.96 2.44 1.94
CA ALA A 75 25.85 1.06 1.47
C ALA A 75 25.66 0.99 -0.05
N ALA A 76 24.78 1.82 -0.62
CA ALA A 76 24.53 1.87 -2.06
C ALA A 76 25.80 2.25 -2.84
N LYS A 77 26.60 3.21 -2.36
CA LYS A 77 27.89 3.57 -2.97
C LYS A 77 28.91 2.44 -2.95
N GLU A 78 29.07 1.77 -1.81
CA GLU A 78 30.02 0.66 -1.66
C GLU A 78 29.66 -0.51 -2.58
N LEU A 79 28.36 -0.73 -2.82
CA LEU A 79 27.84 -1.78 -3.71
C LEU A 79 27.74 -1.36 -5.18
N ASN A 80 27.86 -0.06 -5.49
CA ASN A 80 27.49 0.51 -6.78
C ASN A 80 26.05 0.12 -7.20
N ALA A 81 25.11 0.22 -6.26
CA ALA A 81 23.72 -0.22 -6.42
C ALA A 81 22.74 0.95 -6.55
N ALA A 82 21.70 0.78 -7.35
CA ALA A 82 20.51 1.62 -7.29
C ALA A 82 19.71 1.32 -6.01
N ILE A 83 18.90 2.26 -5.53
CA ILE A 83 18.08 2.07 -4.33
C ILE A 83 16.62 1.91 -4.74
N HIS A 84 15.97 0.83 -4.30
CA HIS A 84 14.52 0.70 -4.36
C HIS A 84 13.91 0.92 -2.97
N PRO A 85 13.15 2.01 -2.75
CA PRO A 85 12.65 2.35 -1.42
C PRO A 85 11.34 1.62 -1.07
N GLY A 86 10.68 0.97 -2.03
CA GLY A 86 9.41 0.28 -1.80
C GLY A 86 8.28 1.26 -1.47
N TYR A 87 7.56 1.01 -0.37
CA TYR A 87 6.54 1.91 0.17
C TYR A 87 6.76 2.19 1.66
N GLY A 88 6.25 3.31 2.15
CA GLY A 88 6.57 3.80 3.49
C GLY A 88 8.04 4.21 3.63
N PHE A 89 8.51 4.40 4.85
CA PHE A 89 9.88 4.87 5.15
C PHE A 89 10.31 6.09 4.31
N LEU A 90 11.34 5.92 3.47
CA LEU A 90 11.93 6.99 2.64
C LEU A 90 11.31 7.09 1.23
N SER A 91 10.33 6.25 0.88
CA SER A 91 9.80 6.16 -0.49
C SER A 91 9.13 7.44 -1.02
N GLU A 92 8.62 8.31 -0.14
CA GLU A 92 7.99 9.58 -0.50
C GLU A 92 8.83 10.80 -0.11
N ARG A 93 10.09 10.59 0.29
CA ARG A 93 10.95 11.65 0.82
C ARG A 93 11.73 12.36 -0.28
N ALA A 94 11.26 13.56 -0.66
CA ALA A 94 11.91 14.41 -1.66
C ALA A 94 13.37 14.75 -1.27
N ASP A 95 13.66 14.96 0.01
CA ASP A 95 15.03 15.19 0.48
C ASP A 95 15.94 13.97 0.32
N PHE A 96 15.41 12.75 0.53
CA PHE A 96 16.15 11.53 0.24
C PHE A 96 16.46 11.37 -1.25
N ARG A 97 15.48 11.66 -2.12
CA ARG A 97 15.69 11.71 -3.57
C ARG A 97 16.80 12.69 -3.96
N LYS A 98 16.75 13.91 -3.42
CA LYS A 98 17.76 14.95 -3.66
C LYS A 98 19.16 14.53 -3.22
N LEU A 99 19.27 13.82 -2.10
CA LEU A 99 20.54 13.27 -1.63
C LEU A 99 21.05 12.18 -2.58
N CYS A 100 20.19 11.26 -3.03
CA CYS A 100 20.56 10.24 -4.02
C CYS A 100 21.08 10.88 -5.31
N ASP A 101 20.37 11.87 -5.86
CA ASP A 101 20.77 12.60 -7.07
C ASP A 101 22.14 13.29 -6.88
N SER A 102 22.37 13.92 -5.73
CA SER A 102 23.64 14.61 -5.42
C SER A 102 24.84 13.66 -5.32
N GLU A 103 24.57 12.40 -5.02
CA GLU A 103 25.57 11.36 -4.82
C GLU A 103 25.72 10.44 -6.05
N GLY A 104 24.98 10.72 -7.11
CA GLY A 104 24.96 9.92 -8.33
C GLY A 104 24.43 8.51 -8.10
N ILE A 105 23.45 8.34 -7.21
CA ILE A 105 22.79 7.07 -6.91
C ILE A 105 21.38 7.11 -7.52
N GLU A 106 21.04 6.12 -8.36
CA GLU A 106 19.70 6.02 -8.92
C GLU A 106 18.72 5.59 -7.82
N LEU A 107 17.78 6.48 -7.48
CA LEU A 107 16.62 6.12 -6.67
C LEU A 107 15.50 5.66 -7.62
N ILE A 108 15.10 4.39 -7.50
CA ILE A 108 13.99 3.81 -8.28
C ILE A 108 12.67 4.35 -7.73
N GLY A 109 12.28 5.51 -8.24
CA GLY A 109 11.09 6.26 -7.82
C GLY A 109 10.99 7.62 -8.52
N PRO A 110 9.91 8.38 -8.29
CA PRO A 110 9.64 9.62 -9.01
C PRO A 110 10.68 10.71 -8.78
N SER A 111 10.71 11.70 -9.68
CA SER A 111 11.58 12.88 -9.59
C SER A 111 11.38 13.68 -8.31
N PHE A 112 12.40 14.47 -7.94
CA PHE A 112 12.33 15.39 -6.80
C PHE A 112 11.10 16.31 -6.86
N SER A 113 10.82 16.89 -8.03
CA SER A 113 9.68 17.81 -8.24
C SER A 113 8.34 17.12 -7.99
N VAL A 114 8.18 15.87 -8.44
CA VAL A 114 6.96 15.09 -8.20
C VAL A 114 6.81 14.78 -6.72
N LEU A 115 7.88 14.31 -6.06
CA LEU A 115 7.86 13.98 -4.63
C LEU A 115 7.61 15.21 -3.76
N GLU A 116 8.20 16.36 -4.10
CA GLU A 116 8.03 17.61 -3.36
C GLU A 116 6.60 18.13 -3.45
N LEU A 117 6.02 18.14 -4.64
CA LEU A 117 4.66 18.63 -4.86
C LEU A 117 3.60 17.66 -4.31
N ALA A 118 3.72 16.36 -4.60
CA ALA A 118 2.76 15.35 -4.13
C ALA A 118 2.82 15.12 -2.62
N GLY A 119 3.99 15.33 -2.00
CA GLY A 119 4.19 15.15 -0.56
C GLY A 119 3.55 16.23 0.32
N ASP A 120 3.04 17.32 -0.27
CA ASP A 120 2.35 18.41 0.40
C ASP A 120 0.93 18.56 -0.15
N LYS A 121 -0.07 18.08 0.61
CA LYS A 121 -1.47 18.08 0.17
C LYS A 121 -2.01 19.48 -0.08
N VAL A 122 -1.59 20.47 0.71
CA VAL A 122 -2.06 21.85 0.55
C VAL A 122 -1.49 22.44 -0.73
N ALA A 123 -0.18 22.32 -0.94
CA ALA A 123 0.47 22.80 -2.15
C ALA A 123 -0.05 22.09 -3.41
N CYS A 124 -0.23 20.77 -3.34
CA CYS A 124 -0.77 19.96 -4.44
C CYS A 124 -2.20 20.39 -4.78
N GLN A 125 -3.10 20.53 -3.79
CA GLN A 125 -4.47 20.99 -4.07
C GLN A 125 -4.50 22.40 -4.63
N ALA A 126 -3.72 23.33 -4.07
CA ALA A 126 -3.64 24.69 -4.59
C ALA A 126 -3.11 24.72 -6.05
N PHE A 127 -2.19 23.81 -6.39
CA PHE A 127 -1.68 23.68 -7.75
C PHE A 127 -2.74 23.14 -8.71
N LEU A 128 -3.43 22.05 -8.35
CA LEU A 128 -4.48 21.44 -9.17
C LEU A 128 -5.71 22.36 -9.32
N ALA A 129 -6.05 23.12 -8.27
CA ALA A 129 -7.14 24.10 -8.30
C ALA A 129 -6.92 25.18 -9.37
N LYS A 130 -5.68 25.66 -9.52
CA LYS A 130 -5.31 26.64 -10.55
C LYS A 130 -5.46 26.09 -11.98
N GLN A 131 -5.46 24.76 -12.14
CA GLN A 131 -5.69 24.08 -13.41
C GLN A 131 -7.18 23.78 -13.66
N GLY A 132 -8.08 24.13 -12.71
CA GLY A 132 -9.53 23.94 -12.87
C GLY A 132 -10.03 22.53 -12.56
N LEU A 133 -9.23 21.71 -11.87
CA LEU A 133 -9.61 20.32 -11.55
C LEU A 133 -10.66 20.23 -10.44
N PRO A 134 -11.51 19.19 -10.45
CA PRO A 134 -12.54 18.96 -9.43
C PRO A 134 -11.91 18.53 -8.10
N LEU A 135 -11.90 19.44 -7.14
CA LEU A 135 -11.36 19.20 -5.79
C LEU A 135 -12.49 19.17 -4.75
N ILE A 136 -12.19 18.54 -3.61
CA ILE A 136 -13.03 18.68 -2.42
C ILE A 136 -12.90 20.13 -1.93
N PRO A 137 -14.01 20.84 -1.64
CA PRO A 137 -13.94 22.16 -1.03
C PRO A 137 -13.09 22.13 0.24
N SER A 138 -12.05 22.95 0.28
CA SER A 138 -11.02 22.90 1.32
C SER A 138 -10.42 24.27 1.65
N LEU A 139 -9.73 24.34 2.79
CA LEU A 139 -8.95 25.49 3.25
C LEU A 139 -7.71 25.02 4.02
N ALA A 140 -6.71 25.89 4.12
CA ALA A 140 -5.46 25.60 4.81
C ALA A 140 -5.32 26.37 6.12
N TYR A 141 -4.84 25.70 7.16
CA TYR A 141 -4.43 26.29 8.44
C TYR A 141 -2.90 26.24 8.54
N PRO A 142 -2.22 27.32 8.95
CA PRO A 142 -2.76 28.57 9.52
C PRO A 142 -3.02 29.70 8.51
N GLU A 143 -3.04 29.45 7.19
CA GLU A 143 -3.34 30.49 6.18
C GLU A 143 -4.66 31.21 6.46
N VAL A 144 -5.69 30.46 6.87
CA VAL A 144 -6.94 30.97 7.43
C VAL A 144 -6.99 30.65 8.93
N GLN A 145 -7.20 31.67 9.76
CA GLN A 145 -7.16 31.54 11.23
C GLN A 145 -8.16 32.48 11.93
N GLY A 146 -8.34 32.27 13.24
CA GLY A 146 -9.22 33.09 14.10
C GLY A 146 -10.69 33.01 13.68
N GLU A 147 -11.41 34.12 13.79
CA GLU A 147 -12.83 34.18 13.42
C GLU A 147 -13.09 33.85 11.95
N LYS A 148 -12.17 34.24 11.04
CA LYS A 148 -12.29 33.92 9.61
C LYS A 148 -12.30 32.43 9.35
N LEU A 149 -11.51 31.67 10.11
CA LEU A 149 -11.50 30.21 10.00
C LEU A 149 -12.82 29.60 10.42
N ILE A 150 -13.40 30.10 11.51
CA ILE A 150 -14.69 29.62 12.02
C ILE A 150 -15.79 29.86 10.97
N THR A 151 -15.85 31.07 10.40
CA THR A 151 -16.81 31.40 9.33
C THR A 151 -16.61 30.53 8.09
N ALA A 152 -15.37 30.38 7.61
CA ALA A 152 -15.09 29.55 6.44
C ALA A 152 -15.45 28.07 6.67
N CYS A 153 -15.18 27.52 7.86
CA CYS A 153 -15.60 26.17 8.24
C CYS A 153 -17.12 26.01 8.31
N GLN A 154 -17.85 27.04 8.77
CA GLN A 154 -19.32 27.05 8.74
C GLN A 154 -19.85 27.06 7.30
N GLU A 155 -19.23 27.83 6.40
CA GLU A 155 -19.60 27.91 4.98
C GLU A 155 -19.32 26.61 4.22
N LEU A 156 -18.19 25.94 4.48
CA LEU A 156 -17.93 24.56 4.01
C LEU A 156 -19.01 23.59 4.52
N GLY A 157 -19.46 23.82 5.76
CA GLY A 157 -20.48 23.05 6.45
C GLY A 157 -19.95 21.75 7.04
N TYR A 158 -20.44 21.40 8.22
CA TYR A 158 -20.06 20.17 8.92
C TYR A 158 -20.76 18.93 8.34
N PRO A 159 -20.20 17.71 8.52
CA PRO A 159 -18.89 17.44 9.12
C PRO A 159 -17.71 17.83 8.22
N LEU A 160 -16.54 18.04 8.83
CA LEU A 160 -15.27 18.37 8.17
C LEU A 160 -14.21 17.28 8.44
N MET A 161 -13.16 17.26 7.64
CA MET A 161 -11.98 16.41 7.83
C MET A 161 -10.73 17.28 7.94
N LEU A 162 -10.01 17.16 9.05
CA LEU A 162 -8.64 17.64 9.19
C LEU A 162 -7.67 16.60 8.66
N LYS A 163 -6.68 17.06 7.91
CA LYS A 163 -5.55 16.27 7.42
C LYS A 163 -4.26 17.04 7.62
N PRO A 164 -3.20 16.43 8.16
CA PRO A 164 -1.86 16.99 8.06
C PRO A 164 -1.48 17.23 6.59
N ALA A 165 -0.88 18.40 6.30
CA ALA A 165 -0.43 18.73 4.95
C ALA A 165 0.59 17.72 4.43
N ARG A 166 1.51 17.30 5.31
CA ARG A 166 2.52 16.27 5.06
C ARG A 166 2.18 14.97 5.80
N GLY A 167 2.61 13.84 5.25
CA GLY A 167 2.35 12.50 5.79
C GLY A 167 1.31 11.70 5.01
N GLY A 168 1.10 10.43 5.36
CA GLY A 168 0.23 9.51 4.63
C GLY A 168 -0.37 8.41 5.51
N GLY A 169 -1.16 7.51 4.91
CA GLY A 169 -1.71 6.33 5.59
C GLY A 169 -2.82 6.62 6.62
N GLY A 170 -3.51 7.75 6.49
CA GLY A 170 -4.62 8.14 7.38
C GLY A 170 -4.21 8.63 8.77
N LEU A 171 -2.90 8.75 9.05
CA LEU A 171 -2.36 9.19 10.32
C LEU A 171 -2.61 10.69 10.56
N GLY A 172 -3.03 11.04 11.78
CA GLY A 172 -3.32 12.43 12.16
C GLY A 172 -4.62 13.01 11.57
N MET A 173 -5.42 12.21 10.85
CA MET A 173 -6.70 12.67 10.30
C MET A 173 -7.80 12.66 11.37
N LEU A 174 -8.49 13.80 11.54
CA LEU A 174 -9.58 13.95 12.50
C LEU A 174 -10.86 14.39 11.80
N LYS A 175 -11.98 13.71 12.11
CA LYS A 175 -13.31 14.15 11.67
C LYS A 175 -13.84 15.13 12.70
N ILE A 176 -14.34 16.27 12.24
CA ILE A 176 -14.98 17.29 13.06
C ILE A 176 -16.47 17.26 12.77
N GLU A 177 -17.27 16.96 13.78
CA GLU A 177 -18.73 16.85 13.63
C GLU A 177 -19.43 18.21 13.75
N SER A 178 -18.83 19.16 14.47
CA SER A 178 -19.46 20.45 14.73
C SER A 178 -18.44 21.54 15.12
N GLN A 179 -18.89 22.80 15.07
CA GLN A 179 -18.06 23.97 15.38
C GLN A 179 -17.51 23.96 16.80
N GLU A 180 -18.26 23.44 17.78
CA GLU A 180 -17.85 23.41 19.19
C GLU A 180 -16.55 22.64 19.39
N THR A 181 -16.28 21.67 18.51
CA THR A 181 -15.09 20.81 18.56
C THR A 181 -13.96 21.26 17.63
N LEU A 182 -14.18 22.30 16.81
CA LEU A 182 -13.25 22.73 15.76
C LEU A 182 -11.86 23.09 16.30
N MET A 183 -11.80 24.04 17.24
CA MET A 183 -10.52 24.56 17.74
C MET A 183 -9.71 23.51 18.49
N ALA A 184 -10.36 22.72 19.35
CA ALA A 184 -9.71 21.61 20.06
C ALA A 184 -9.16 20.55 19.10
N SER A 185 -9.89 20.26 18.01
CA SER A 185 -9.43 19.31 16.98
C SER A 185 -8.23 19.85 16.20
N ILE A 186 -8.21 21.16 15.89
CA ILE A 186 -7.08 21.82 15.22
C ILE A 186 -5.85 21.77 16.11
N GLU A 187 -5.95 22.13 17.39
CA GLU A 187 -4.83 22.08 18.32
C GLU A 187 -4.24 20.66 18.42
N GLN A 188 -5.11 19.65 18.55
CA GLN A 188 -4.71 18.24 18.57
C GLN A 188 -3.99 17.82 17.27
N ALA A 189 -4.58 18.12 16.12
CA ALA A 189 -4.00 17.77 14.81
C ALA A 189 -2.69 18.51 14.54
N THR A 190 -2.59 19.77 14.94
CA THR A 190 -1.39 20.61 14.78
C THR A 190 -0.25 20.05 15.63
N ALA A 191 -0.51 19.72 16.90
CA ALA A 191 0.49 19.10 17.78
C ALA A 191 0.97 17.75 17.24
N TYR A 192 0.05 16.94 16.71
CA TYR A 192 0.39 15.67 16.06
C TYR A 192 1.28 15.89 14.82
N ALA A 193 0.89 16.79 13.93
CA ALA A 193 1.62 17.08 12.70
C ALA A 193 3.02 17.65 12.99
N GLN A 194 3.14 18.55 13.97
CA GLN A 194 4.43 19.07 14.43
C GLN A 194 5.33 17.97 14.97
N HIS A 195 4.80 17.05 15.78
CA HIS A 195 5.59 15.97 16.38
C HIS A 195 6.07 14.95 15.35
N HIS A 196 5.20 14.55 14.41
CA HIS A 196 5.49 13.45 13.47
C HIS A 196 6.08 13.91 12.13
N PHE A 197 5.75 15.11 11.67
CA PHE A 197 6.12 15.61 10.34
C PHE A 197 6.92 16.92 10.39
N GLN A 198 7.13 17.50 11.58
CA GLN A 198 7.82 18.78 11.77
C GLN A 198 7.19 19.93 10.99
N ASP A 199 5.90 19.80 10.68
CA ASP A 199 5.11 20.76 9.91
C ASP A 199 3.71 20.84 10.55
N PRO A 200 3.32 21.98 11.13
CA PRO A 200 2.02 22.16 11.79
C PRO A 200 0.87 22.40 10.79
N THR A 201 1.15 22.48 9.48
CA THR A 201 0.16 22.84 8.46
C THR A 201 -0.92 21.77 8.33
N LEU A 202 -2.18 22.21 8.33
CA LEU A 202 -3.33 21.34 8.17
C LEU A 202 -4.17 21.76 6.96
N LEU A 203 -4.69 20.75 6.26
CA LEU A 203 -5.75 20.88 5.29
C LEU A 203 -7.09 20.54 5.94
N ILE A 204 -8.09 21.39 5.74
CA ILE A 204 -9.44 21.22 6.27
C ILE A 204 -10.39 21.10 5.09
N GLU A 205 -11.03 19.95 4.95
CA GLU A 205 -11.90 19.65 3.82
C GLU A 205 -13.33 19.35 4.26
N LYS A 206 -14.27 19.51 3.34
CA LYS A 206 -15.60 18.93 3.49
C LYS A 206 -15.51 17.41 3.65
N TYR A 207 -16.18 16.86 4.67
CA TYR A 207 -16.30 15.41 4.81
C TYR A 207 -17.43 14.86 3.93
N LEU A 208 -17.09 14.02 2.97
CA LEU A 208 -18.04 13.37 2.06
C LEU A 208 -18.54 12.05 2.68
N LYS A 209 -19.70 12.11 3.33
CA LYS A 209 -20.33 10.95 3.99
C LYS A 209 -20.74 9.88 2.97
N GLY A 210 -20.55 8.60 3.28
CA GLY A 210 -20.90 7.51 2.37
C GLY A 210 -20.09 7.50 1.07
N SER A 211 -18.95 8.19 1.02
CA SER A 211 -18.05 8.14 -0.13
C SER A 211 -17.38 6.77 -0.27
N ARG A 212 -16.91 6.51 -1.49
CA ARG A 212 -16.13 5.33 -1.87
C ARG A 212 -14.73 5.78 -2.24
N HIS A 213 -13.74 4.97 -1.92
CA HIS A 213 -12.36 5.29 -2.28
C HIS A 213 -12.01 4.55 -3.57
N VAL A 214 -11.72 5.32 -4.62
CA VAL A 214 -11.30 4.81 -5.92
C VAL A 214 -9.94 5.38 -6.22
N GLU A 215 -9.04 4.56 -6.73
CA GLU A 215 -7.70 5.03 -7.09
C GLU A 215 -7.28 4.45 -8.43
N VAL A 216 -6.46 5.20 -9.18
CA VAL A 216 -6.01 4.82 -10.52
C VAL A 216 -4.51 4.60 -10.53
N GLN A 217 -4.09 3.42 -10.98
CA GLN A 217 -2.67 3.10 -11.14
C GLN A 217 -2.12 3.85 -12.34
N ILE A 218 -1.12 4.70 -12.13
CA ILE A 218 -0.39 5.39 -13.20
C ILE A 218 0.92 4.66 -13.48
N LEU A 219 1.25 4.56 -14.76
CA LEU A 219 2.53 4.12 -15.28
C LEU A 219 3.02 5.20 -16.24
N ALA A 220 4.09 5.91 -15.89
CA ALA A 220 4.66 6.99 -16.67
C ALA A 220 6.18 6.84 -16.80
N ASP A 221 6.73 7.18 -17.96
CA ASP A 221 8.17 7.16 -18.22
C ASP A 221 8.80 8.56 -18.11
N ARG A 222 10.13 8.60 -18.21
CA ARG A 222 10.90 9.86 -18.21
C ARG A 222 10.91 10.57 -19.57
N HIS A 223 10.20 10.04 -20.56
CA HIS A 223 10.10 10.57 -21.93
C HIS A 223 8.76 11.30 -22.18
N GLY A 224 7.91 11.38 -21.16
CA GLY A 224 6.61 12.05 -21.22
C GLY A 224 5.46 11.16 -21.68
N ASN A 225 5.69 9.85 -21.85
CA ASN A 225 4.62 8.89 -22.13
C ASN A 225 4.02 8.40 -20.81
N LEU A 226 2.69 8.32 -20.75
CA LEU A 226 2.01 7.81 -19.58
C LEU A 226 0.71 7.08 -19.95
N THR A 227 0.33 6.14 -19.10
CA THR A 227 -0.90 5.35 -19.21
C THR A 227 -1.40 4.99 -17.81
N HIS A 228 -2.56 4.34 -17.73
CA HIS A 228 -3.08 3.82 -16.48
C HIS A 228 -3.24 2.30 -16.54
N LEU A 229 -3.01 1.62 -15.42
CA LEU A 229 -3.26 0.18 -15.26
C LEU A 229 -4.53 -0.04 -14.43
N TYR A 230 -5.60 0.60 -14.93
CA TYR A 230 -6.97 0.57 -14.40
C TYR A 230 -7.11 1.13 -12.98
N GLU A 231 -8.33 1.07 -12.46
CA GLU A 231 -8.70 1.53 -11.13
C GLU A 231 -8.79 0.39 -10.12
N ARG A 232 -8.67 0.74 -8.84
CA ARG A 232 -8.94 -0.11 -7.69
C ARG A 232 -10.01 0.52 -6.83
N GLU A 233 -10.85 -0.32 -6.23
CA GLU A 233 -11.70 0.08 -5.12
C GLU A 233 -11.02 -0.25 -3.79
N CYS A 234 -10.84 0.77 -2.95
CA CYS A 234 -10.21 0.67 -1.64
C CYS A 234 -11.12 1.20 -0.52
N SER A 235 -12.44 1.09 -0.71
CA SER A 235 -13.44 1.64 0.21
C SER A 235 -13.44 0.95 1.58
N LEU A 236 -13.03 -0.31 1.69
CA LEU A 236 -13.03 -1.02 2.96
C LEU A 236 -11.82 -0.65 3.80
N GLN A 237 -12.06 0.26 4.74
CA GLN A 237 -11.03 0.86 5.57
C GLN A 237 -11.38 0.76 7.05
N ARG A 238 -10.39 0.45 7.88
CA ARG A 238 -10.46 0.51 9.33
C ARG A 238 -9.63 1.67 9.81
N ARG A 239 -10.25 2.63 10.51
CA ARG A 239 -9.57 3.87 10.97
C ARG A 239 -8.79 4.55 9.83
N ARG A 240 -9.37 4.57 8.61
CA ARG A 240 -8.78 5.15 7.38
C ARG A 240 -7.56 4.41 6.83
N GLN A 241 -7.30 3.19 7.29
CA GLN A 241 -6.32 2.28 6.69
C GLN A 241 -7.06 1.21 5.88
N LYS A 242 -6.62 0.99 4.64
CA LYS A 242 -7.22 0.01 3.73
C LYS A 242 -6.99 -1.42 4.27
N VAL A 243 -8.02 -2.26 4.13
CA VAL A 243 -8.06 -3.63 4.68
C VAL A 243 -8.35 -4.66 3.59
N ILE A 244 -9.27 -4.33 2.68
CA ILE A 244 -9.63 -5.12 1.52
C ILE A 244 -9.68 -4.17 0.32
N GLU A 245 -9.03 -4.58 -0.76
CA GLU A 245 -8.91 -3.84 -2.00
C GLU A 245 -9.27 -4.75 -3.16
N GLU A 246 -9.95 -4.22 -4.17
CA GLU A 246 -10.37 -5.01 -5.33
C GLU A 246 -10.21 -4.26 -6.64
N ALA A 247 -9.98 -5.00 -7.73
CA ALA A 247 -9.83 -4.46 -9.07
C ALA A 247 -10.55 -5.36 -10.09
N PRO A 248 -11.29 -4.80 -11.07
CA PRO A 248 -11.70 -3.40 -11.18
C PRO A 248 -12.78 -3.01 -10.15
N ALA A 249 -13.12 -1.73 -10.04
CA ALA A 249 -14.18 -1.25 -9.14
C ALA A 249 -15.57 -1.55 -9.74
N VAL A 250 -16.26 -2.60 -9.26
CA VAL A 250 -17.47 -3.14 -9.93
C VAL A 250 -18.68 -2.22 -9.92
N PHE A 251 -18.73 -1.23 -9.03
CA PHE A 251 -19.82 -0.27 -8.96
C PHE A 251 -19.75 0.84 -10.01
N LEU A 252 -18.59 1.00 -10.65
CA LEU A 252 -18.42 1.99 -11.71
C LEU A 252 -19.00 1.45 -13.01
N SER A 253 -19.78 2.31 -13.68
CA SER A 253 -20.13 2.10 -15.08
C SER A 253 -18.90 2.29 -15.96
N GLU A 254 -18.92 1.79 -17.20
CA GLU A 254 -17.83 2.04 -18.16
C GLU A 254 -17.61 3.54 -18.39
N SER A 255 -18.67 4.33 -18.43
CA SER A 255 -18.56 5.79 -18.56
C SER A 255 -17.87 6.42 -17.34
N ASP A 256 -18.14 5.95 -16.13
CA ASP A 256 -17.48 6.49 -14.93
C ASP A 256 -16.02 6.03 -14.83
N ARG A 257 -15.71 4.83 -15.32
CA ARG A 257 -14.32 4.37 -15.48
C ARG A 257 -13.55 5.27 -16.43
N GLU A 258 -14.06 5.52 -17.63
CA GLU A 258 -13.43 6.45 -18.58
C GLU A 258 -13.21 7.84 -17.98
N LYS A 259 -14.18 8.37 -17.23
CA LYS A 259 -14.04 9.67 -16.55
C LYS A 259 -12.89 9.66 -15.54
N VAL A 260 -12.85 8.70 -14.62
CA VAL A 260 -11.82 8.69 -13.56
C VAL A 260 -10.43 8.40 -14.13
N TRP A 261 -10.35 7.56 -15.17
CA TRP A 261 -9.10 7.30 -15.86
C TRP A 261 -8.57 8.54 -16.56
N ASN A 262 -9.40 9.22 -17.36
CA ASN A 262 -9.00 10.45 -18.05
C ASN A 262 -8.58 11.54 -17.06
N LEU A 263 -9.34 11.71 -15.97
CA LEU A 263 -9.01 12.66 -14.91
C LEU A 263 -7.66 12.32 -14.24
N ALA A 264 -7.39 11.04 -13.99
CA ALA A 264 -6.12 10.61 -13.42
C ALA A 264 -4.95 10.84 -14.39
N LEU A 265 -5.12 10.55 -15.69
CA LEU A 265 -4.09 10.83 -16.70
C LEU A 265 -3.82 12.33 -16.84
N GLU A 266 -4.86 13.17 -16.79
CA GLU A 266 -4.74 14.62 -16.81
C GLU A 266 -3.96 15.14 -15.59
N ILE A 267 -4.30 14.68 -14.39
CA ILE A 267 -3.56 15.01 -13.16
C ILE A 267 -2.10 14.55 -13.25
N ALA A 268 -1.85 13.32 -13.72
CA ALA A 268 -0.51 12.78 -13.88
C ALA A 268 0.34 13.64 -14.84
N GLN A 269 -0.26 14.08 -15.95
CA GLN A 269 0.38 14.94 -16.93
C GLN A 269 0.69 16.34 -16.36
N ILE A 270 -0.25 16.93 -15.62
CA ILE A 270 -0.12 18.25 -14.98
C ILE A 270 0.99 18.26 -13.93
N ILE A 271 1.07 17.20 -13.13
CA ILE A 271 2.08 17.03 -12.07
C ILE A 271 3.44 16.65 -12.66
N GLY A 272 3.47 16.06 -13.86
CA GLY A 272 4.67 15.55 -14.49
C GLY A 272 5.17 14.25 -13.84
N ILE A 273 4.25 13.34 -13.50
CA ILE A 273 4.59 12.01 -12.98
C ILE A 273 5.48 11.29 -13.99
N ASP A 274 6.61 10.75 -13.53
CA ASP A 274 7.66 10.16 -14.36
C ASP A 274 8.01 8.71 -13.96
N GLN A 275 7.14 8.07 -13.17
CA GLN A 275 7.31 6.74 -12.59
C GLN A 275 5.96 6.12 -12.23
N VAL A 276 5.99 4.88 -11.71
CA VAL A 276 4.79 4.24 -11.14
C VAL A 276 4.28 5.06 -9.95
N SER A 277 3.00 5.41 -9.97
CA SER A 277 2.34 6.22 -8.93
C SER A 277 0.85 5.91 -8.90
N THR A 278 0.15 6.33 -7.85
CA THR A 278 -1.32 6.20 -7.79
C THR A 278 -1.97 7.53 -7.50
N ILE A 279 -3.07 7.81 -8.18
CA ILE A 279 -3.90 8.99 -7.93
C ILE A 279 -5.19 8.51 -7.27
N GLU A 280 -5.45 9.01 -6.07
CA GLU A 280 -6.60 8.62 -5.26
C GLU A 280 -7.75 9.63 -5.39
N PHE A 281 -8.98 9.11 -5.35
CA PHE A 281 -10.22 9.86 -5.45
C PHE A 281 -11.23 9.39 -4.40
N LEU A 282 -12.07 10.31 -3.96
CA LEU A 282 -13.36 9.96 -3.36
C LEU A 282 -14.44 10.03 -4.43
N TRP A 283 -15.18 8.94 -4.58
CA TRP A 283 -16.42 8.91 -5.33
C TRP A 283 -17.59 9.20 -4.40
N HIS A 284 -18.40 10.22 -4.72
CA HIS A 284 -19.57 10.61 -3.95
C HIS A 284 -20.65 11.16 -4.87
N GLU A 285 -21.86 10.59 -4.79
CA GLU A 285 -23.04 11.00 -5.58
C GLU A 285 -22.77 11.13 -7.09
N GLY A 286 -22.01 10.20 -7.66
CA GLY A 286 -21.69 10.17 -9.09
C GLY A 286 -20.52 11.05 -9.52
N ASN A 287 -19.85 11.74 -8.60
CA ASN A 287 -18.70 12.61 -8.88
C ASN A 287 -17.41 12.06 -8.27
N PHE A 288 -16.28 12.32 -8.93
CA PHE A 288 -14.95 12.02 -8.44
C PHE A 288 -14.28 13.30 -7.92
N TYR A 289 -13.75 13.23 -6.71
CA TYR A 289 -13.01 14.32 -6.09
C TYR A 289 -11.60 13.84 -5.79
N PHE A 290 -10.60 14.59 -6.28
CA PHE A 290 -9.20 14.29 -6.00
C PHE A 290 -8.92 14.25 -4.49
N LEU A 291 -8.18 13.22 -4.06
CA LEU A 291 -7.83 13.01 -2.66
C LEU A 291 -6.34 13.28 -2.41
N GLU A 292 -5.47 12.49 -3.04
CA GLU A 292 -4.01 12.62 -2.94
C GLU A 292 -3.31 11.87 -4.09
N ILE A 293 -2.00 12.10 -4.21
CA ILE A 293 -1.11 11.32 -5.07
C ILE A 293 -0.19 10.53 -4.15
N ASN A 294 -0.06 9.24 -4.41
CA ASN A 294 0.93 8.37 -3.80
C ASN A 294 2.05 8.16 -4.83
N PRO A 295 3.15 8.94 -4.80
CA PRO A 295 4.23 8.89 -5.79
C PRO A 295 5.17 7.70 -5.53
N ARG A 296 4.60 6.50 -5.44
CA ARG A 296 5.27 5.23 -5.14
C ARG A 296 4.37 4.05 -5.46
N LEU A 297 4.93 2.84 -5.36
CA LEU A 297 4.14 1.61 -5.30
C LEU A 297 3.23 1.61 -4.06
N GLN A 298 2.06 1.00 -4.17
CA GLN A 298 1.14 0.80 -3.05
C GLN A 298 1.08 -0.68 -2.65
N VAL A 299 0.55 -0.95 -1.47
CA VAL A 299 0.46 -2.30 -0.91
C VAL A 299 -0.39 -3.19 -1.82
N GLU A 300 -1.51 -2.64 -2.28
CA GLU A 300 -2.56 -3.20 -3.10
C GLU A 300 -2.25 -3.25 -4.61
N HIS A 301 -1.01 -2.94 -5.02
CA HIS A 301 -0.62 -2.99 -6.44
C HIS A 301 -0.90 -4.36 -7.09
N ALA A 302 -0.86 -5.44 -6.30
CA ALA A 302 -1.06 -6.80 -6.77
C ALA A 302 -2.42 -7.01 -7.44
N VAL A 303 -3.52 -6.39 -6.97
CA VAL A 303 -4.82 -6.58 -7.65
C VAL A 303 -4.83 -6.00 -9.06
N SER A 304 -4.06 -4.93 -9.31
CA SER A 304 -3.86 -4.40 -10.67
C SER A 304 -3.04 -5.39 -11.50
N GLU A 305 -1.92 -5.89 -10.97
CA GLU A 305 -1.08 -6.87 -11.67
C GLU A 305 -1.85 -8.13 -12.05
N GLU A 306 -2.70 -8.65 -11.16
CA GLU A 306 -3.48 -9.87 -11.44
C GLU A 306 -4.50 -9.68 -12.58
N ILE A 307 -5.07 -8.49 -12.76
CA ILE A 307 -6.06 -8.26 -13.82
C ILE A 307 -5.45 -7.88 -15.16
N CYS A 308 -4.24 -7.28 -15.20
CA CYS A 308 -3.60 -6.84 -16.44
C CYS A 308 -2.31 -7.60 -16.79
N ALA A 309 -1.83 -8.50 -15.94
CA ALA A 309 -0.61 -9.29 -16.11
C ALA A 309 0.68 -8.46 -16.32
N GLU A 310 0.72 -7.24 -15.78
CA GLU A 310 1.90 -6.37 -15.78
C GLU A 310 2.61 -6.40 -14.42
N ASP A 311 3.94 -6.53 -14.41
CA ASP A 311 4.74 -6.42 -13.18
C ASP A 311 5.12 -4.95 -12.95
N LEU A 312 4.49 -4.32 -11.95
CA LEU A 312 4.67 -2.92 -11.62
C LEU A 312 6.07 -2.62 -11.06
N VAL A 313 6.66 -3.56 -10.31
CA VAL A 313 8.04 -3.39 -9.81
C VAL A 313 9.04 -3.48 -10.96
N ALA A 314 8.80 -4.39 -11.92
CA ALA A 314 9.65 -4.50 -13.10
C ALA A 314 9.58 -3.20 -13.92
N TRP A 315 8.39 -2.62 -14.08
CA TRP A 315 8.22 -1.32 -14.71
C TRP A 315 8.93 -0.19 -13.97
N GLN A 316 8.89 -0.14 -12.64
CA GLN A 316 9.66 0.85 -11.87
C GLN A 316 11.15 0.80 -12.22
N ILE A 317 11.71 -0.41 -12.27
CA ILE A 317 13.12 -0.67 -12.61
C ILE A 317 13.42 -0.28 -14.06
N ARG A 318 12.58 -0.70 -15.02
CA ARG A 318 12.71 -0.40 -16.45
C ARG A 318 12.71 1.11 -16.72
N ILE A 319 11.77 1.83 -16.11
CA ILE A 319 11.69 3.30 -16.22
C ILE A 319 12.92 3.96 -15.57
N ALA A 320 13.40 3.47 -14.43
CA ALA A 320 14.62 3.98 -13.81
C ALA A 320 15.87 3.75 -14.69
N GLN A 321 15.90 2.64 -15.45
CA GLN A 321 16.90 2.37 -16.49
C GLN A 321 16.63 3.12 -17.81
N GLY A 322 15.60 3.98 -17.84
CA GLY A 322 15.28 4.88 -18.94
C GLY A 322 14.53 4.26 -20.10
N GLU A 323 13.90 3.11 -19.90
CA GLU A 323 13.00 2.54 -20.89
C GLU A 323 11.79 3.44 -21.16
N SER A 324 11.35 3.49 -22.42
CA SER A 324 10.20 4.28 -22.84
C SER A 324 8.94 3.43 -23.00
N LEU A 325 7.79 4.02 -22.67
CA LEU A 325 6.46 3.50 -22.88
C LEU A 325 5.88 3.86 -24.27
N GLU A 326 6.62 4.51 -25.17
CA GLU A 326 6.14 4.91 -26.49
C GLU A 326 5.48 3.75 -27.26
N ASN A 327 6.04 2.53 -27.14
CA ASN A 327 5.53 1.32 -27.78
C ASN A 327 4.77 0.40 -26.81
N PHE A 328 4.47 0.87 -25.60
CA PHE A 328 3.72 0.09 -24.64
C PHE A 328 2.24 0.06 -25.02
N SER A 329 1.74 -1.14 -25.33
CA SER A 329 0.31 -1.38 -25.49
C SER A 329 -0.22 -1.95 -24.19
N ARG A 330 -1.03 -1.16 -23.47
CA ARG A 330 -1.68 -1.64 -22.25
C ARG A 330 -2.51 -2.90 -22.51
N PRO A 331 -2.31 -4.00 -21.77
CA PRO A 331 -3.15 -5.19 -21.87
C PRO A 331 -4.60 -4.90 -21.42
N PRO A 332 -5.62 -5.53 -22.04
CA PRO A 332 -6.97 -5.48 -21.51
C PRO A 332 -6.99 -6.10 -20.11
N HIS A 333 -7.78 -5.53 -19.19
CA HIS A 333 -8.02 -6.21 -17.92
C HIS A 333 -8.91 -7.45 -18.13
N SER A 334 -8.69 -8.48 -17.31
CA SER A 334 -9.49 -9.70 -17.30
C SER A 334 -9.85 -10.10 -15.88
N GLY A 335 -11.02 -10.72 -15.73
CA GLY A 335 -11.50 -11.22 -14.44
C GLY A 335 -11.67 -10.13 -13.38
N HIS A 336 -11.47 -10.53 -12.13
CA HIS A 336 -11.55 -9.68 -10.96
C HIS A 336 -10.59 -10.19 -9.90
N SER A 337 -9.90 -9.27 -9.23
CA SER A 337 -8.95 -9.58 -8.17
C SER A 337 -9.33 -8.88 -6.86
N ILE A 338 -9.14 -9.59 -5.74
CA ILE A 338 -9.41 -9.10 -4.40
C ILE A 338 -8.21 -9.42 -3.52
N GLU A 339 -7.63 -8.40 -2.90
CA GLU A 339 -6.59 -8.50 -1.87
C GLU A 339 -7.20 -8.33 -0.48
N ALA A 340 -6.76 -9.15 0.47
CA ALA A 340 -7.01 -8.96 1.89
C ALA A 340 -5.68 -8.84 2.64
N ARG A 341 -5.56 -7.81 3.47
CA ARG A 341 -4.41 -7.60 4.36
C ARG A 341 -4.59 -8.37 5.66
N ILE A 342 -3.73 -9.36 5.86
CA ILE A 342 -3.71 -10.15 7.09
C ILE A 342 -2.79 -9.44 8.09
N TYR A 343 -3.37 -8.97 9.18
CA TYR A 343 -2.64 -8.29 10.25
C TYR A 343 -2.52 -9.19 11.48
N ALA A 344 -1.40 -9.06 12.17
CA ALA A 344 -1.18 -9.54 13.53
C ALA A 344 -1.96 -8.65 14.48
N GLU A 345 -3.25 -8.90 14.60
CA GLU A 345 -4.18 -8.15 15.43
C GLU A 345 -5.09 -9.13 16.16
N ASN A 346 -5.36 -8.84 17.43
CA ASN A 346 -6.39 -9.53 18.16
C ASN A 346 -7.76 -9.16 17.52
N PRO A 347 -8.52 -10.12 17.02
CA PRO A 347 -9.77 -9.88 16.29
C PRO A 347 -10.92 -9.38 17.18
N ASP A 348 -10.89 -9.63 18.50
CA ASP A 348 -11.90 -9.16 19.44
C ASP A 348 -11.65 -7.71 19.86
N THR A 349 -10.40 -7.35 20.15
CA THR A 349 -10.04 -5.99 20.62
C THR A 349 -9.58 -5.07 19.49
N GLY A 350 -9.16 -5.66 18.37
CA GLY A 350 -8.53 -4.97 17.26
C GLY A 350 -7.16 -4.37 17.59
N LEU A 351 -6.51 -4.79 18.67
CA LEU A 351 -5.18 -4.31 19.04
C LEU A 351 -4.09 -5.15 18.36
N PRO A 352 -2.93 -4.56 18.02
CA PRO A 352 -1.79 -5.33 17.51
C PRO A 352 -1.42 -6.49 18.43
N SER A 353 -1.12 -7.64 17.82
CA SER A 353 -0.67 -8.85 18.48
C SER A 353 0.83 -9.02 18.22
N THR A 354 1.58 -9.43 19.25
CA THR A 354 3.02 -9.66 19.17
C THR A 354 3.36 -11.05 19.65
N GLY A 355 4.52 -11.55 19.24
CA GLY A 355 4.93 -12.90 19.58
C GLY A 355 5.63 -13.63 18.46
N GLN A 356 5.86 -14.92 18.67
CA GLN A 356 6.53 -15.76 17.71
C GLN A 356 5.52 -16.58 16.91
N ILE A 357 5.83 -16.78 15.63
CA ILE A 357 5.12 -17.72 14.76
C ILE A 357 5.85 -19.06 14.86
N GLU A 358 5.20 -20.06 15.44
CA GLU A 358 5.78 -21.38 15.64
C GLU A 358 5.52 -22.29 14.43
N TYR A 359 4.37 -22.13 13.79
CA TYR A 359 3.96 -22.89 12.62
C TYR A 359 3.15 -22.00 11.68
N ILE A 360 3.34 -22.18 10.38
CA ILE A 360 2.51 -21.53 9.38
C ILE A 360 2.28 -22.42 8.16
N GLN A 361 1.02 -22.62 7.81
CA GLN A 361 0.62 -23.30 6.58
C GLN A 361 -0.09 -22.31 5.67
N TRP A 362 0.55 -22.03 4.53
CA TRP A 362 -0.02 -21.19 3.51
C TRP A 362 -1.11 -21.92 2.72
N PRO A 363 -2.26 -21.27 2.43
CA PRO A 363 -3.26 -21.84 1.54
C PRO A 363 -2.70 -22.02 0.11
N LEU A 364 -3.13 -23.07 -0.58
CA LEU A 364 -2.74 -23.34 -1.96
C LEU A 364 -3.98 -23.51 -2.84
N ALA A 365 -4.14 -22.61 -3.79
CA ALA A 365 -5.22 -22.65 -4.77
C ALA A 365 -4.79 -22.00 -6.09
N LYS A 366 -5.39 -22.46 -7.21
CA LYS A 366 -5.24 -21.77 -8.50
C LYS A 366 -5.87 -20.38 -8.39
N GLY A 367 -5.18 -19.36 -8.91
CA GLY A 367 -5.65 -17.97 -8.84
C GLY A 367 -5.45 -17.33 -7.46
N LEU A 368 -4.68 -17.96 -6.56
CA LEU A 368 -4.30 -17.37 -5.29
C LEU A 368 -2.80 -17.00 -5.31
N ARG A 369 -2.51 -15.73 -5.08
CA ARG A 369 -1.18 -15.20 -4.82
C ARG A 369 -1.06 -14.84 -3.35
N ILE A 370 0.10 -15.13 -2.78
CA ILE A 370 0.42 -14.83 -1.39
C ILE A 370 1.70 -14.03 -1.37
N GLU A 371 1.67 -12.89 -0.67
CA GLU A 371 2.87 -12.11 -0.41
C GLU A 371 3.08 -12.01 1.09
N SER A 372 4.21 -12.51 1.57
CA SER A 372 4.53 -12.51 2.99
C SER A 372 6.00 -12.24 3.25
N GLY A 373 6.27 -11.45 4.30
CA GLY A 373 7.60 -11.22 4.85
C GLY A 373 7.97 -12.17 5.99
N ILE A 374 7.06 -13.04 6.43
CA ILE A 374 7.24 -13.90 7.61
C ILE A 374 7.36 -15.39 7.22
N GLY A 375 7.80 -16.20 8.17
CA GLY A 375 7.81 -17.66 8.14
C GLY A 375 7.87 -18.24 9.55
N GLU A 376 8.01 -19.56 9.66
CA GLU A 376 8.23 -20.21 10.95
C GLU A 376 9.46 -19.62 11.66
N GLY A 377 9.34 -19.41 12.97
CA GLY A 377 10.35 -18.77 13.81
C GLY A 377 10.34 -17.24 13.77
N SER A 378 9.58 -16.60 12.87
CA SER A 378 9.53 -15.14 12.77
C SER A 378 8.97 -14.49 14.04
N GLN A 379 9.58 -13.40 14.46
CA GLN A 379 9.19 -12.63 15.64
C GLN A 379 8.44 -11.36 15.22
N LEU A 380 7.20 -11.24 15.67
CA LEU A 380 6.37 -10.07 15.47
C LEU A 380 6.45 -9.15 16.69
N SER A 381 6.69 -7.86 16.45
CA SER A 381 6.88 -6.83 17.47
C SER A 381 6.03 -5.58 17.17
N VAL A 382 5.85 -4.71 18.16
CA VAL A 382 5.13 -3.44 18.00
C VAL A 382 5.94 -2.35 17.29
N GLN A 383 7.20 -2.61 16.94
CA GLN A 383 8.07 -1.59 16.33
C GLN A 383 7.72 -1.29 14.88
N PHE A 384 7.00 -2.18 14.23
CA PHE A 384 6.63 -2.09 12.82
C PHE A 384 5.13 -2.24 12.63
N ASP A 385 4.67 -2.05 11.39
CA ASP A 385 3.29 -2.33 11.02
C ASP A 385 2.97 -3.82 11.24
N PRO A 386 1.71 -4.16 11.62
CA PRO A 386 1.35 -5.54 11.94
C PRO A 386 1.09 -6.40 10.70
N LEU A 387 1.48 -6.01 9.48
CA LEU A 387 1.19 -6.79 8.27
C LEU A 387 1.98 -8.10 8.25
N VAL A 388 1.24 -9.20 8.26
CA VAL A 388 1.75 -10.58 8.23
C VAL A 388 1.91 -11.04 6.79
N CYS A 389 0.82 -10.93 6.03
CA CYS A 389 0.79 -11.25 4.61
C CYS A 389 -0.37 -10.57 3.90
N LYS A 390 -0.34 -10.68 2.58
CA LYS A 390 -1.43 -10.30 1.69
C LYS A 390 -1.90 -11.57 1.00
N LEU A 391 -3.21 -11.83 1.04
CA LEU A 391 -3.85 -12.88 0.24
C LEU A 391 -4.55 -12.21 -0.92
N ILE A 392 -4.16 -12.56 -2.14
CA ILE A 392 -4.69 -11.97 -3.37
C ILE A 392 -5.33 -13.08 -4.18
N SER A 393 -6.64 -12.99 -4.38
CA SER A 393 -7.40 -13.90 -5.23
C SER A 393 -7.63 -13.27 -6.61
N HIS A 394 -7.67 -14.08 -7.65
CA HIS A 394 -8.06 -13.69 -9.00
C HIS A 394 -8.91 -14.77 -9.64
N ALA A 395 -10.05 -14.38 -10.20
CA ALA A 395 -10.96 -15.28 -10.91
C ALA A 395 -11.75 -14.55 -12.00
N ASP A 396 -12.50 -15.30 -12.82
CA ASP A 396 -13.28 -14.76 -13.94
C ASP A 396 -14.32 -13.70 -13.55
N ASN A 397 -14.77 -13.69 -12.29
CA ASN A 397 -15.68 -12.67 -11.77
C ASN A 397 -15.48 -12.46 -10.26
N ARG A 398 -16.02 -11.34 -9.76
CA ARG A 398 -15.92 -10.92 -8.36
C ARG A 398 -16.37 -11.97 -7.35
N GLU A 399 -17.48 -12.65 -7.61
CA GLU A 399 -18.01 -13.63 -6.66
C GLU A 399 -17.13 -14.88 -6.56
N LEU A 400 -16.54 -15.32 -7.68
CA LEU A 400 -15.56 -16.40 -7.67
C LEU A 400 -14.28 -16.00 -6.93
N ALA A 401 -13.75 -14.80 -7.18
CA ALA A 401 -12.57 -14.27 -6.48
C ALA A 401 -12.84 -14.21 -4.97
N ARG A 402 -14.00 -13.67 -4.56
CA ARG A 402 -14.44 -13.61 -3.16
C ARG A 402 -14.50 -15.01 -2.53
N LYS A 403 -15.15 -15.98 -3.19
CA LYS A 403 -15.26 -17.36 -2.67
C LYS A 403 -13.89 -18.02 -2.53
N GLN A 404 -12.98 -17.79 -3.48
CA GLN A 404 -11.60 -18.28 -3.40
C GLN A 404 -10.86 -17.64 -2.22
N LEU A 405 -10.99 -16.33 -2.02
CA LEU A 405 -10.38 -15.63 -0.89
C LEU A 405 -10.93 -16.12 0.46
N VAL A 406 -12.25 -16.30 0.58
CA VAL A 406 -12.88 -16.90 1.78
C VAL A 406 -12.33 -18.30 2.05
N ARG A 407 -12.17 -19.12 1.01
CA ARG A 407 -11.58 -20.46 1.16
C ARG A 407 -10.12 -20.40 1.59
N ALA A 408 -9.33 -19.50 1.00
CA ALA A 408 -7.93 -19.30 1.36
C ALA A 408 -7.77 -18.86 2.82
N LEU A 409 -8.60 -17.91 3.27
CA LEU A 409 -8.64 -17.47 4.67
C LEU A 409 -8.99 -18.60 5.64
N LYS A 410 -9.89 -19.53 5.26
CA LYS A 410 -10.22 -20.73 6.06
C LYS A 410 -9.12 -21.79 6.08
N GLN A 411 -8.19 -21.74 5.12
CA GLN A 411 -7.09 -22.70 4.97
C GLN A 411 -5.75 -22.15 5.46
N LEU A 412 -5.69 -20.86 5.82
CA LEU A 412 -4.51 -20.26 6.44
C LEU A 412 -4.43 -20.72 7.88
N GLU A 413 -3.44 -21.55 8.19
CA GLU A 413 -3.18 -22.02 9.55
C GLU A 413 -1.94 -21.32 10.09
N LEU A 414 -2.04 -20.80 11.32
CA LEU A 414 -0.92 -20.19 12.04
C LEU A 414 -1.02 -20.63 13.49
N ALA A 415 0.07 -21.17 14.03
CA ALA A 415 0.21 -21.47 15.46
C ALA A 415 1.34 -20.64 16.08
N GLY A 416 1.20 -20.32 17.36
CA GLY A 416 2.09 -19.46 18.13
C GLY A 416 1.30 -18.54 19.05
N THR A 417 1.94 -17.47 19.54
CA THR A 417 1.31 -16.52 20.48
C THR A 417 0.66 -15.32 19.78
N VAL A 418 0.48 -15.40 18.45
CA VAL A 418 0.03 -14.30 17.60
C VAL A 418 -1.40 -14.53 17.14
N TYR A 419 -2.24 -13.52 17.31
CA TYR A 419 -3.60 -13.48 16.76
C TYR A 419 -3.61 -12.82 15.38
N LEU A 420 -4.50 -13.31 14.51
CA LEU A 420 -4.73 -12.73 13.18
C LEU A 420 -6.13 -12.12 13.07
N ASN A 421 -6.25 -11.07 12.26
CA ASN A 421 -7.54 -10.47 11.90
C ASN A 421 -8.38 -11.34 10.94
N THR A 422 -7.90 -12.52 10.52
CA THR A 422 -8.57 -13.44 9.57
C THR A 422 -10.06 -13.67 9.87
N PRO A 423 -10.50 -13.86 11.13
CA PRO A 423 -11.93 -14.04 11.43
C PRO A 423 -12.79 -12.81 11.16
N VAL A 424 -12.24 -11.61 11.32
CA VAL A 424 -12.93 -10.36 10.96
C VAL A 424 -13.11 -10.27 9.46
N LEU A 425 -12.05 -10.61 8.70
CA LEU A 425 -12.07 -10.61 7.24
C LEU A 425 -13.08 -11.63 6.68
N LEU A 426 -13.09 -12.85 7.22
CA LEU A 426 -14.05 -13.90 6.86
C LEU A 426 -15.49 -13.43 7.03
N LYS A 427 -15.82 -12.92 8.22
CA LYS A 427 -17.17 -12.45 8.52
C LYS A 427 -17.56 -11.26 7.63
N MET A 428 -16.62 -10.37 7.32
CA MET A 428 -16.84 -9.22 6.44
C MET A 428 -17.16 -9.66 5.00
N LEU A 429 -16.35 -10.57 4.44
CA LEU A 429 -16.50 -11.10 3.09
C LEU A 429 -17.80 -11.90 2.91
N GLU A 430 -18.39 -12.41 3.99
CA GLU A 430 -19.64 -13.17 3.98
C GLU A 430 -20.89 -12.29 4.22
N THR A 431 -20.75 -10.98 4.42
CA THR A 431 -21.90 -10.07 4.58
C THR A 431 -22.63 -9.79 3.28
N GLU A 432 -23.96 -9.62 3.37
CA GLU A 432 -24.79 -9.17 2.25
C GLU A 432 -24.33 -7.84 1.66
N ALA A 433 -23.84 -6.92 2.50
CA ALA A 433 -23.33 -5.63 2.06
C ALA A 433 -22.06 -5.80 1.19
N TYR A 434 -21.13 -6.66 1.60
CA TYR A 434 -19.93 -6.92 0.78
C TYR A 434 -20.25 -7.70 -0.49
N ILE A 435 -21.08 -8.75 -0.39
CA ILE A 435 -21.49 -9.58 -1.55
C ILE A 435 -22.13 -8.71 -2.63
N HIS A 436 -23.01 -7.79 -2.25
CA HIS A 436 -23.67 -6.87 -3.16
C HIS A 436 -22.91 -5.55 -3.41
N ASN A 437 -21.66 -5.43 -2.95
CA ASN A 437 -20.79 -4.26 -3.10
C ASN A 437 -21.46 -2.93 -2.63
N ARG A 438 -22.26 -3.02 -1.55
CA ARG A 438 -22.91 -1.90 -0.84
C ARG A 438 -22.03 -1.44 0.32
N ILE A 439 -20.81 -1.01 -0.01
CA ILE A 439 -19.77 -0.61 0.93
C ILE A 439 -19.40 0.86 0.74
N SER A 440 -18.81 1.45 1.78
CA SER A 440 -18.28 2.83 1.80
C SER A 440 -17.08 2.90 2.74
N THR A 441 -16.38 4.03 2.77
CA THR A 441 -15.27 4.27 3.71
C THR A 441 -15.68 4.20 5.18
N GLU A 442 -16.97 4.26 5.50
CA GLU A 442 -17.52 4.17 6.85
C GLU A 442 -18.00 2.75 7.22
N TYR A 443 -18.07 1.83 6.24
CA TYR A 443 -18.71 0.53 6.41
C TYR A 443 -18.11 -0.28 7.57
N TYR A 444 -16.78 -0.33 7.68
CA TYR A 444 -16.09 -1.08 8.73
C TYR A 444 -16.54 -0.65 10.14
N SER A 445 -16.69 0.65 10.37
CA SER A 445 -17.13 1.19 11.67
C SER A 445 -18.56 0.75 12.03
N SER A 446 -19.42 0.56 11.02
CA SER A 446 -20.80 0.09 11.20
C SER A 446 -20.90 -1.42 11.37
N PHE A 447 -19.95 -2.18 10.83
CA PHE A 447 -19.97 -3.65 10.81
C PHE A 447 -19.84 -4.28 12.20
N GLN A 448 -19.13 -3.62 13.14
CA GLN A 448 -18.92 -4.04 14.55
C GLN A 448 -18.94 -5.58 14.74
N PRO A 449 -17.89 -6.31 14.32
CA PRO A 449 -17.87 -7.76 14.43
C PRO A 449 -17.89 -8.17 15.90
N ARG A 450 -19.07 -8.51 16.43
CA ARG A 450 -19.20 -9.19 17.71
C ARG A 450 -18.96 -10.67 17.49
N PHE A 451 -17.90 -11.21 18.05
CA PHE A 451 -17.68 -12.64 18.17
C PHE A 451 -18.38 -13.11 19.45
N SER A 452 -19.57 -13.68 19.30
CA SER A 452 -20.30 -14.26 20.43
C SER A 452 -19.65 -15.60 20.79
N LYS A 453 -18.97 -15.62 21.94
CA LYS A 453 -18.36 -16.77 22.64
C LYS A 453 -17.08 -17.38 22.04
N PRO A 454 -16.25 -18.01 22.90
CA PRO A 454 -15.03 -18.72 22.51
C PRO A 454 -15.22 -19.94 21.59
N GLU A 455 -16.44 -20.31 21.18
CA GLU A 455 -16.68 -21.54 20.41
C GLU A 455 -16.19 -21.43 18.95
N PHE A 456 -16.31 -20.26 18.31
CA PHE A 456 -15.66 -20.01 17.00
C PHE A 456 -14.14 -20.02 17.13
N TRP A 457 -13.64 -19.46 18.23
CA TRP A 457 -12.23 -19.55 18.60
C TRP A 457 -11.82 -20.99 18.85
N GLN A 458 -12.64 -21.82 19.50
CA GLN A 458 -12.34 -23.23 19.72
C GLN A 458 -12.35 -24.02 18.42
N GLU A 459 -13.22 -23.78 17.43
CA GLU A 459 -13.10 -24.50 16.15
C GLU A 459 -11.84 -24.12 15.36
N LEU A 460 -11.43 -22.85 15.38
CA LEU A 460 -10.20 -22.38 14.74
C LEU A 460 -8.94 -22.74 15.57
N LEU A 461 -9.03 -22.65 16.90
CA LEU A 461 -7.98 -23.01 17.85
C LEU A 461 -7.86 -24.54 17.99
N LEU A 462 -8.93 -25.33 17.81
CA LEU A 462 -8.87 -26.80 17.77
C LEU A 462 -8.16 -27.28 16.49
N GLN A 463 -8.11 -26.48 15.43
CA GLN A 463 -7.18 -26.74 14.32
C GLN A 463 -5.72 -26.50 14.74
N THR A 464 -5.46 -25.52 15.62
CA THR A 464 -4.11 -25.23 16.15
C THR A 464 -3.67 -26.07 17.37
N GLU A 465 -4.59 -26.50 18.25
CA GLU A 465 -4.33 -27.28 19.47
C GLU A 465 -4.24 -28.79 19.19
N LYS A 466 -4.84 -29.26 18.09
CA LYS A 466 -4.63 -30.63 17.58
C LYS A 466 -3.23 -30.85 16.99
N LEU A 467 -2.41 -29.80 16.89
CA LEU A 467 -1.00 -29.90 16.53
C LEU A 467 -0.16 -29.80 17.81
N GLN A 468 -0.21 -30.84 18.64
CA GLN A 468 0.86 -31.08 19.61
C GLN A 468 2.16 -31.36 18.83
N PRO A 469 3.32 -30.77 19.17
CA PRO A 469 4.59 -31.03 18.48
C PRO A 469 4.95 -32.53 18.39
N SER A 470 4.42 -33.34 19.31
CA SER A 470 4.60 -34.79 19.39
C SER A 470 3.72 -35.60 18.43
N GLU A 471 2.68 -35.02 17.82
CA GLU A 471 1.76 -35.70 16.89
C GLU A 471 2.09 -35.41 15.41
N ILE A 472 3.06 -34.53 15.16
CA ILE A 472 3.62 -34.29 13.82
C ILE A 472 4.44 -35.52 13.42
N ARG A 473 3.80 -36.48 12.74
CA ARG A 473 4.54 -37.53 12.01
C ARG A 473 5.45 -36.82 11.00
N PRO A 474 6.73 -37.18 10.88
CA PRO A 474 7.56 -36.69 9.79
C PRO A 474 7.01 -37.26 8.49
N GLN A 475 6.08 -36.56 7.86
CA GLN A 475 5.75 -36.85 6.47
C GLN A 475 7.01 -36.54 5.68
N GLN A 476 7.43 -37.55 4.92
CA GLN A 476 8.64 -37.58 4.13
C GLN A 476 8.81 -36.27 3.35
N LYS A 477 10.03 -35.74 3.41
CA LYS A 477 10.56 -34.63 2.60
C LYS A 477 9.76 -34.42 1.32
N PRO A 478 9.11 -33.26 1.10
CA PRO A 478 8.58 -32.98 -0.22
C PRO A 478 9.76 -32.83 -1.18
N PHE A 479 9.57 -33.43 -2.34
CA PHE A 479 10.53 -33.58 -3.41
C PHE A 479 11.25 -32.27 -3.77
N ARG A 480 12.55 -32.43 -3.97
CA ARG A 480 13.44 -31.52 -4.70
C ARG A 480 12.81 -31.23 -6.09
N ASN A 481 12.70 -29.95 -6.45
CA ASN A 481 12.57 -29.34 -7.78
C ASN A 481 12.14 -30.23 -8.96
N GLN A 482 11.10 -29.81 -9.70
CA GLN A 482 11.20 -29.57 -11.16
C GLN A 482 9.91 -28.96 -11.76
N THR A 483 10.11 -27.89 -12.54
CA THR A 483 9.22 -27.31 -13.59
C THR A 483 7.90 -26.66 -13.11
N GLY A 484 7.66 -25.35 -13.27
CA GLY A 484 8.08 -24.47 -14.35
C GLY A 484 7.17 -24.68 -15.56
N PHE A 485 6.02 -24.00 -15.58
CA PHE A 485 5.21 -23.85 -16.78
C PHE A 485 4.88 -22.38 -16.98
N TRP A 486 5.66 -21.72 -17.83
CA TRP A 486 5.15 -20.72 -18.75
C TRP A 486 5.41 -21.24 -20.17
N ARG A 487 4.33 -21.31 -20.95
CA ARG A 487 4.42 -21.46 -22.41
C ARG A 487 4.94 -20.15 -22.99
N PRO A 488 5.91 -20.16 -23.91
CA PRO A 488 6.21 -18.99 -24.72
C PRO A 488 5.09 -18.82 -25.75
N ALA A 489 4.41 -17.68 -25.73
CA ALA A 489 3.82 -17.13 -26.95
C ALA A 489 4.95 -16.48 -27.76
N PHE A 490 4.84 -16.57 -29.10
CA PHE A 490 5.71 -16.04 -30.14
C PHE A 490 6.88 -16.91 -30.62
N GLN A 491 6.57 -17.77 -31.61
CA GLN A 491 7.33 -17.82 -32.86
C GLN A 491 6.36 -17.98 -34.05
N GLN A 492 6.52 -17.06 -35.01
CA GLN A 492 5.79 -16.79 -36.27
C GLN A 492 4.52 -15.96 -36.16
#